data_AF-A0A951T404-F1
#
_entry.id   AF-A0A951T404-F1
#
_cell.length_a   1.000
_cell.length_b   1.000
_cell.length_c   1.000
_cell.angle_alpha   90.00
_cell.angle_beta   90.00
_cell.angle_gamma   90.00
#
_symmetry.space_group_name_H-M   'P 1'
#
loop_
_entity.id
_entity.type
_entity.pdbx_description
1 polymer ?
#
loop_
_entity_poly.entity_id
_entity_poly.type
_entity_poly.pdbx_seq_one_letter_code
_entity_poly.pdbx_strand_id
1 'polypeptide(L)'
;MPKFNSISISGYHIQEAGANQAIELAFTLADGLEYVRTGINSGLDVDAFAGRLSFFWAIGMNFYLEIAKMRAARLLWWRIMKQFNPKSPKSLMLRTHCQTSGWSLTEQDPYNNVVRTTIEAMAAVFGGTQSLHTNALDEAIALPTEFSARIARNTQIIIQEETHICNVVDPWAGSYMMEKLTQDMADKAWALIEEIEAMGGMTMAVESGWAKMKVEECAADKQARIDSGKDVIVGVNKYKLAKEDPIEILDIDNHAVREAQIVRLKRIRATRDTAAVRDALDALTRCAQTGEGNLLELSVQAMRVRATVGEVSDALEKVWGRYRANPQAVSGVYGAVVEEQEEWKALKADIEAFVAEEGRRPRIMIAKLGQDGHDRGAKVVASAFSDLGFDIDIGPLFQTPEEAARHAVENDVHAVGVSTLAAGHKTLVPALINGLRSLDADDIIVFVGGVIPVQDYDALYAAGARGIFGPGTPIPRAAREVLKQIRAAKGKA
;
A
#
# COMPACT_ATOMS: atom_id res chain seq x y z
N MET A 1 -23.98 2.83 18.69
CA MET A 1 -23.45 1.44 18.81
C MET A 1 -22.33 1.40 19.85
N PRO A 2 -22.61 1.34 21.17
CA PRO A 2 -21.64 1.65 22.23
C PRO A 2 -20.52 0.60 22.43
N LYS A 3 -20.57 -0.54 21.75
CA LYS A 3 -19.52 -1.58 21.75
C LYS A 3 -18.71 -1.61 20.46
N PHE A 4 -19.08 -0.81 19.46
CA PHE A 4 -18.38 -0.73 18.19
C PHE A 4 -17.20 0.23 18.31
N ASN A 5 -16.02 -0.16 17.83
CA ASN A 5 -14.89 0.77 17.69
C ASN A 5 -15.12 1.57 16.40
N SER A 6 -15.27 2.88 16.52
CA SER A 6 -15.76 3.74 15.42
C SER A 6 -14.72 4.00 14.34
N ILE A 7 -13.44 3.86 14.66
CA ILE A 7 -12.32 4.07 13.74
C ILE A 7 -11.12 3.22 14.17
N SER A 8 -10.39 2.74 13.17
CA SER A 8 -9.07 2.11 13.34
C SER A 8 -8.03 3.05 12.76
N ILE A 9 -7.37 3.82 13.62
CA ILE A 9 -6.35 4.81 13.25
C ILE A 9 -5.08 4.04 12.87
N SER A 10 -4.74 4.07 11.60
CA SER A 10 -3.94 3.00 11.00
C SER A 10 -2.57 3.51 10.53
N GLY A 11 -1.52 2.88 11.05
CA GLY A 11 -0.14 2.99 10.58
C GLY A 11 0.27 1.86 9.65
N TYR A 12 -0.48 0.75 9.62
CA TYR A 12 -0.17 -0.43 8.79
C TYR A 12 0.18 -0.05 7.34
N HIS A 13 -0.73 0.64 6.65
CA HIS A 13 -0.53 1.05 5.26
C HIS A 13 0.60 2.07 5.08
N ILE A 14 0.96 2.83 6.12
CA ILE A 14 2.07 3.80 6.08
C ILE A 14 3.40 3.05 6.05
N GLN A 15 3.57 2.02 6.88
CA GLN A 15 4.76 1.15 6.85
C GLN A 15 4.84 0.33 5.56
N GLU A 16 3.73 -0.25 5.11
CA GLU A 16 3.70 -1.04 3.86
C GLU A 16 4.07 -0.18 2.63
N ALA A 17 3.72 1.11 2.64
CA ALA A 17 4.12 2.08 1.62
C ALA A 17 5.62 2.46 1.69
N GLY A 18 6.30 2.17 2.80
CA GLY A 18 7.76 2.29 2.93
C GLY A 18 8.24 3.11 4.13
N ALA A 19 7.34 3.62 4.98
CA ALA A 19 7.75 4.38 6.15
C ALA A 19 8.58 3.54 7.12
N ASN A 20 9.56 4.18 7.77
CA ASN A 20 10.19 3.60 8.94
C ASN A 20 9.26 3.70 10.18
N GLN A 21 9.62 3.02 11.26
CA GLN A 21 8.79 2.92 12.47
C GLN A 21 8.52 4.27 13.14
N ALA A 22 9.44 5.25 13.04
CA ALA A 22 9.25 6.57 13.63
C ALA A 22 8.22 7.39 12.85
N ILE A 23 8.25 7.33 11.51
CA ILE A 23 7.28 7.99 10.63
C ILE A 23 5.91 7.35 10.78
N GLU A 24 5.82 6.02 10.74
CA GLU A 24 4.56 5.30 10.98
C GLU A 24 3.93 5.72 12.31
N LEU A 25 4.73 5.75 13.39
CA LEU A 25 4.27 6.14 14.72
C LEU A 25 3.78 7.58 14.76
N ALA A 26 4.59 8.52 14.27
CA ALA A 26 4.26 9.94 14.30
C ALA A 26 3.00 10.25 13.49
N PHE A 27 2.93 9.77 12.24
CA PHE A 27 1.84 10.10 11.33
C PHE A 27 0.51 9.53 11.83
N THR A 28 0.52 8.29 12.31
CA THR A 28 -0.69 7.64 12.85
C THR A 28 -1.20 8.35 14.11
N LEU A 29 -0.30 8.80 15.00
CA LEU A 29 -0.70 9.52 16.20
C LEU A 29 -1.19 10.95 15.87
N ALA A 30 -0.60 11.60 14.87
CA ALA A 30 -1.05 12.89 14.38
C ALA A 30 -2.42 12.80 13.69
N ASP A 31 -2.68 11.76 12.90
CA ASP A 31 -4.03 11.43 12.39
C ASP A 31 -5.01 11.24 13.56
N GLY A 32 -4.61 10.49 14.59
CA GLY A 32 -5.40 10.31 15.80
C GLY A 32 -5.75 11.62 16.51
N LEU A 33 -4.82 12.57 16.57
CA LEU A 33 -5.03 13.91 17.10
C LEU A 33 -6.07 14.68 16.25
N GLU A 34 -5.96 14.66 14.93
CA GLU A 34 -6.95 15.26 14.03
C GLU A 34 -8.34 14.63 14.16
N TYR A 35 -8.43 13.31 14.32
CA TYR A 35 -9.71 12.64 14.57
C TYR A 35 -10.33 13.03 15.91
N VAL A 36 -9.53 13.23 16.96
CA VAL A 36 -10.02 13.71 18.26
C VAL A 36 -10.53 15.15 18.15
N ARG A 37 -9.78 16.03 17.46
CA ARG A 37 -10.21 17.39 17.14
C ARG A 37 -11.53 17.40 16.37
N THR A 38 -11.66 16.54 15.36
CA THR A 38 -12.87 16.39 14.55
C THR A 38 -14.06 15.96 15.41
N GLY A 39 -13.87 14.98 16.29
CA GLY A 39 -14.90 14.53 17.23
C GLY A 39 -15.39 15.66 18.14
N ILE A 40 -14.46 16.41 18.76
CA ILE A 40 -14.79 17.53 19.64
C ILE A 40 -15.47 18.67 18.87
N ASN A 41 -14.97 19.02 17.68
CA ASN A 41 -15.54 20.07 16.83
C ASN A 41 -16.95 19.73 16.35
N SER A 42 -17.30 18.44 16.26
CA SER A 42 -18.68 17.99 16.00
C SER A 42 -19.61 18.07 17.24
N GLY A 43 -19.11 18.54 18.38
CA GLY A 43 -19.86 18.72 19.62
C GLY A 43 -19.83 17.53 20.58
N LEU A 44 -18.99 16.51 20.32
CA LEU A 44 -18.87 15.35 21.20
C LEU A 44 -17.93 15.62 22.37
N ASP A 45 -18.33 15.23 23.58
CA ASP A 45 -17.42 15.12 24.72
C ASP A 45 -16.36 14.05 24.45
N VAL A 46 -15.09 14.33 24.79
CA VAL A 46 -13.96 13.42 24.52
C VAL A 46 -14.18 12.03 25.13
N ASP A 47 -14.77 11.94 26.32
CA ASP A 47 -15.04 10.66 26.98
C ASP A 47 -16.18 9.87 26.34
N ALA A 48 -17.03 10.52 25.53
CA ALA A 48 -18.12 9.86 24.82
C ALA A 48 -17.62 8.98 23.67
N PHE A 49 -16.46 9.29 23.06
CA PHE A 49 -15.95 8.58 21.88
C PHE A 49 -14.52 8.05 22.02
N ALA A 50 -13.64 8.68 22.80
CA ALA A 50 -12.21 8.31 22.84
C ALA A 50 -11.99 6.86 23.28
N GLY A 51 -12.79 6.37 24.24
CA GLY A 51 -12.77 4.96 24.67
C GLY A 51 -13.17 3.93 23.59
N ARG A 52 -13.53 4.39 22.38
CA ARG A 52 -13.85 3.59 21.19
C ARG A 52 -12.89 3.80 20.02
N LEU A 53 -11.89 4.66 20.16
CA LEU A 53 -10.77 4.73 19.23
C LEU A 53 -9.91 3.48 19.38
N SER A 54 -9.48 2.94 18.24
CA SER A 54 -8.52 1.84 18.16
C SER A 54 -7.45 2.20 17.13
N PHE A 55 -6.30 1.53 17.25
CA PHE A 55 -5.15 1.73 16.39
C PHE A 55 -4.82 0.46 15.62
N PHE A 56 -4.02 0.59 14.57
CA PHE A 56 -3.60 -0.53 13.76
C PHE A 56 -2.17 -0.36 13.24
N TRP A 57 -1.25 -1.21 13.70
CA TRP A 57 0.17 -1.17 13.32
C TRP A 57 0.54 -2.29 12.35
N ALA A 58 1.46 -2.00 11.44
CA ALA A 58 2.25 -3.05 10.79
C ALA A 58 3.37 -3.50 11.73
N ILE A 59 3.88 -4.71 11.54
CA ILE A 59 4.98 -5.26 12.32
C ILE A 59 5.95 -5.92 11.34
N GLY A 60 7.06 -5.23 11.08
CA GLY A 60 8.10 -5.72 10.19
C GLY A 60 9.22 -6.48 10.90
N MET A 61 10.23 -6.88 10.13
CA MET A 61 11.32 -7.75 10.58
C MET A 61 12.29 -7.14 11.61
N ASN A 62 12.24 -5.83 11.88
CA ASN A 62 13.08 -5.24 12.93
C ASN A 62 12.44 -5.42 14.31
N PHE A 63 12.55 -6.64 14.83
CA PHE A 63 11.93 -7.12 16.06
C PHE A 63 11.98 -6.12 17.23
N TYR A 64 13.16 -5.56 17.54
CA TYR A 64 13.31 -4.64 18.68
C TYR A 64 12.67 -3.28 18.43
N LEU A 65 12.79 -2.73 17.21
CA LEU A 65 12.14 -1.46 16.87
C LEU A 65 10.62 -1.56 16.93
N GLU A 66 10.04 -2.68 16.53
CA GLU A 66 8.58 -2.87 16.57
C GLU A 66 8.06 -2.94 18.02
N ILE A 67 8.77 -3.65 18.90
CA ILE A 67 8.44 -3.68 20.34
C ILE A 67 8.52 -2.27 20.92
N ALA A 68 9.64 -1.55 20.67
CA ALA A 68 9.83 -0.18 21.12
C ALA A 68 8.76 0.78 20.59
N LYS A 69 8.38 0.66 19.31
CA LYS A 69 7.31 1.44 18.66
C LYS A 69 5.99 1.32 19.41
N MET A 70 5.57 0.09 19.70
CA MET A 70 4.29 -0.14 20.38
C MET A 70 4.28 0.37 21.82
N ARG A 71 5.40 0.23 22.54
CA ARG A 71 5.57 0.79 23.89
C ARG A 71 5.52 2.32 23.87
N ALA A 72 6.28 2.94 22.96
CA ALA A 72 6.30 4.39 22.76
C ALA A 72 4.93 4.94 22.34
N ALA A 73 4.19 4.23 21.48
CA ALA A 73 2.87 4.65 21.03
C ALA A 73 1.89 4.86 22.18
N ARG A 74 1.84 3.95 23.15
CA ARG A 74 0.97 4.09 24.33
C ARG A 74 1.34 5.31 25.17
N LEU A 75 2.64 5.57 25.36
CA LEU A 75 3.14 6.74 26.08
C LEU A 75 2.76 8.04 25.37
N LEU A 76 3.03 8.13 24.07
CA LEU A 76 2.76 9.34 23.30
C LEU A 76 1.26 9.61 23.16
N TRP A 77 0.44 8.58 22.93
CA TRP A 77 -1.01 8.72 22.89
C TRP A 77 -1.58 9.22 24.21
N TRP A 78 -1.10 8.70 25.34
CA TRP A 78 -1.47 9.22 26.65
C TRP A 78 -1.14 10.71 26.78
N ARG A 79 0.05 11.13 26.32
CA ARG A 79 0.49 12.54 26.33
C ARG A 79 -0.40 13.43 25.46
N ILE A 80 -0.79 12.96 24.27
CA ILE A 80 -1.72 13.65 23.36
C ILE A 80 -3.08 13.81 24.05
N MET A 81 -3.67 12.72 24.51
CA MET A 81 -5.03 12.72 25.07
C MET A 81 -5.16 13.53 26.35
N LYS A 82 -4.07 13.66 27.13
CA LYS A 82 -4.05 14.49 28.35
C LYS A 82 -4.41 15.96 28.09
N GLN A 83 -4.10 16.49 26.91
CA GLN A 83 -4.37 17.89 26.55
C GLN A 83 -5.87 18.20 26.50
N PHE A 84 -6.70 17.18 26.26
CA PHE A 84 -8.17 17.30 26.21
C PHE A 84 -8.85 17.12 27.57
N ASN A 85 -8.08 16.98 28.66
CA ASN A 85 -8.57 16.84 30.03
C ASN A 85 -9.66 15.76 30.26
N PRO A 86 -9.53 14.54 29.67
CA PRO A 86 -10.53 13.49 29.82
C PRO A 86 -10.71 13.09 31.30
N LYS A 87 -11.93 12.73 31.69
CA LYS A 87 -12.26 12.25 33.03
C LYS A 87 -12.17 10.73 33.13
N SER A 88 -12.41 10.04 32.02
CA SER A 88 -12.31 8.58 31.95
C SER A 88 -10.87 8.13 31.67
N PRO A 89 -10.28 7.23 32.48
CA PRO A 89 -9.01 6.61 32.17
C PRO A 89 -9.01 5.86 30.83
N LYS A 90 -10.18 5.38 30.38
CA LYS A 90 -10.32 4.67 29.10
C LYS A 90 -10.01 5.55 27.89
N SER A 91 -10.22 6.86 28.01
CA SER A 91 -9.95 7.83 26.95
C SER A 91 -8.46 8.06 26.72
N LEU A 92 -7.62 7.67 27.67
CA LEU A 92 -6.15 7.75 27.58
C LEU A 92 -5.53 6.49 26.97
N MET A 93 -6.32 5.42 26.78
CA MET A 93 -5.80 4.14 26.34
C MET A 93 -5.57 4.13 24.83
N LEU A 94 -4.41 3.64 24.41
CA LEU A 94 -4.20 3.17 23.04
C LEU A 94 -4.45 1.66 23.01
N ARG A 95 -5.49 1.25 22.28
CA ARG A 95 -5.83 -0.17 22.03
C ARG A 95 -5.56 -0.46 20.56
N THR A 96 -4.79 -1.49 20.27
CA THR A 96 -4.28 -1.69 18.91
C THR A 96 -4.50 -3.10 18.37
N HIS A 97 -4.75 -3.15 17.07
CA HIS A 97 -4.54 -4.31 16.22
C HIS A 97 -3.11 -4.27 15.67
N CYS A 98 -2.53 -5.44 15.41
CA CYS A 98 -1.30 -5.54 14.63
C CYS A 98 -1.51 -6.51 13.47
N GLN A 99 -0.85 -6.24 12.35
CA GLN A 99 -0.69 -7.18 11.25
C GLN A 99 0.80 -7.29 10.94
N THR A 100 1.28 -8.51 10.72
CA THR A 100 2.66 -8.74 10.24
C THR A 100 2.83 -8.07 8.87
N SER A 101 4.03 -7.58 8.53
CA SER A 101 4.23 -6.86 7.26
C SER A 101 3.99 -7.78 6.06
N GLY A 102 3.14 -7.38 5.11
CA GLY A 102 2.98 -8.11 3.85
C GLY A 102 4.20 -7.92 2.96
N TRP A 103 4.75 -6.70 2.95
CA TRP A 103 5.95 -6.33 2.19
C TRP A 103 7.22 -7.10 2.60
N SER A 104 7.32 -7.58 3.85
CA SER A 104 8.49 -8.36 4.28
C SER A 104 8.51 -9.78 3.68
N LEU A 105 7.37 -10.24 3.16
CA LEU A 105 7.21 -11.59 2.62
C LEU A 105 7.66 -11.66 1.16
N THR A 106 8.25 -12.80 0.81
CA THR A 106 8.93 -12.99 -0.49
C THR A 106 8.17 -13.97 -1.35
N GLU A 107 8.15 -13.71 -2.67
CA GLU A 107 7.68 -14.70 -3.66
C GLU A 107 8.65 -15.89 -3.72
N GLN A 108 9.95 -15.61 -3.67
CA GLN A 108 11.02 -16.60 -3.72
C GLN A 108 11.19 -17.30 -2.36
N ASP A 109 11.43 -18.61 -2.40
CA ASP A 109 11.57 -19.49 -1.22
C ASP A 109 10.52 -19.17 -0.13
N PRO A 110 9.21 -19.31 -0.45
CA PRO A 110 8.12 -18.73 0.34
C PRO A 110 7.96 -19.39 1.72
N TYR A 111 8.53 -20.57 1.96
CA TYR A 111 8.50 -21.18 3.29
C TYR A 111 9.30 -20.38 4.34
N ASN A 112 10.28 -19.57 3.91
CA ASN A 112 10.93 -18.61 4.80
C ASN A 112 9.95 -17.60 5.40
N ASN A 113 8.81 -17.33 4.72
CA ASN A 113 7.78 -16.43 5.22
C ASN A 113 7.14 -16.95 6.52
N VAL A 114 7.07 -18.28 6.73
CA VAL A 114 6.60 -18.85 8.00
C VAL A 114 7.47 -18.37 9.16
N VAL A 115 8.79 -18.33 8.97
CA VAL A 115 9.74 -17.85 9.99
C VAL A 115 9.63 -16.35 10.16
N ARG A 116 9.54 -15.58 9.07
CA ARG A 116 9.38 -14.11 9.11
C ARG A 116 8.13 -13.71 9.90
N THR A 117 6.98 -14.25 9.51
CA THR A 117 5.70 -14.00 10.18
C THR A 117 5.71 -14.46 11.64
N THR A 118 6.43 -15.54 11.98
CA THR A 118 6.58 -15.95 13.39
C THR A 118 7.35 -14.90 14.21
N ILE A 119 8.46 -14.39 13.69
CA ILE A 119 9.27 -13.35 14.36
C ILE A 119 8.47 -12.06 14.52
N GLU A 120 7.75 -11.65 13.47
CA GLU A 120 6.89 -10.47 13.48
C GLU A 120 5.72 -10.64 14.47
N ALA A 121 5.08 -11.80 14.49
CA ALA A 121 4.03 -12.13 15.46
C ALA A 121 4.55 -12.02 16.91
N MET A 122 5.76 -12.55 17.17
CA MET A 122 6.39 -12.43 18.48
C MET A 122 6.65 -10.97 18.86
N ALA A 123 7.12 -10.14 17.92
CA ALA A 123 7.32 -8.70 18.17
C ALA A 123 5.99 -8.00 18.53
N ALA A 124 4.90 -8.33 17.84
CA ALA A 124 3.57 -7.81 18.15
C ALA A 124 3.07 -8.21 19.55
N VAL A 125 3.31 -9.47 19.94
CA VAL A 125 2.95 -10.00 21.27
C VAL A 125 3.78 -9.33 22.36
N PHE A 126 5.10 -9.25 22.20
CA PHE A 126 5.98 -8.56 23.14
C PHE A 126 5.72 -7.06 23.22
N GLY A 127 5.28 -6.44 22.12
CA GLY A 127 4.84 -5.06 22.08
C GLY A 127 3.49 -4.83 22.78
N GLY A 128 2.75 -5.89 23.14
CA GLY A 128 1.49 -5.82 23.87
C GLY A 128 0.28 -5.45 23.02
N THR A 129 0.10 -6.11 21.87
CA THR A 129 -1.08 -5.92 21.00
C THR A 129 -2.37 -6.47 21.63
N GLN A 130 -3.54 -5.97 21.20
CA GLN A 130 -4.86 -6.47 21.65
C GLN A 130 -5.49 -7.46 20.66
N SER A 131 -5.08 -7.44 19.40
CA SER A 131 -5.44 -8.45 18.39
C SER A 131 -4.35 -8.52 17.31
N LEU A 132 -4.20 -9.68 16.67
CA LEU A 132 -3.12 -9.91 15.73
C LEU A 132 -3.61 -10.62 14.45
N HIS A 133 -3.16 -10.12 13.31
CA HIS A 133 -3.20 -10.78 12.02
C HIS A 133 -1.78 -11.25 11.67
N THR A 134 -1.67 -12.52 11.32
CA THR A 134 -0.45 -13.13 10.80
C THR A 134 -0.69 -13.47 9.34
N ASN A 135 0.13 -12.95 8.45
CA ASN A 135 0.01 -13.19 7.01
C ASN A 135 0.30 -14.67 6.70
N ALA A 136 -0.16 -15.10 5.54
CA ALA A 136 0.13 -16.42 5.03
C ALA A 136 1.44 -16.43 4.24
N LEU A 137 2.05 -17.60 4.08
CA LEU A 137 3.34 -17.75 3.40
C LEU A 137 3.30 -17.37 1.90
N ASP A 138 2.11 -17.35 1.30
CA ASP A 138 1.82 -17.09 -0.12
C ASP A 138 1.39 -15.63 -0.40
N GLU A 139 1.47 -14.73 0.59
CA GLU A 139 1.05 -13.32 0.51
C GLU A 139 1.63 -12.56 -0.70
N ALA A 140 2.90 -12.80 -1.02
CA ALA A 140 3.59 -12.13 -2.13
C ALA A 140 3.22 -12.68 -3.52
N ILE A 141 2.34 -13.68 -3.58
CA ILE A 141 2.00 -14.45 -4.79
C ILE A 141 0.50 -14.38 -5.06
N ALA A 142 -0.33 -14.71 -4.06
CA ALA A 142 -1.77 -14.82 -4.20
C ALA A 142 -2.47 -14.67 -2.85
N LEU A 143 -3.80 -14.78 -2.86
CA LEU A 143 -4.58 -14.88 -1.62
C LEU A 143 -4.35 -16.24 -0.93
N PRO A 144 -4.49 -16.31 0.40
CA PRO A 144 -4.20 -17.53 1.16
C PRO A 144 -5.06 -18.73 0.73
N THR A 145 -4.42 -19.89 0.60
CA THR A 145 -5.07 -21.20 0.56
C THR A 145 -5.53 -21.65 1.96
N GLU A 146 -6.34 -22.71 2.05
CA GLU A 146 -6.66 -23.31 3.37
C GLU A 146 -5.40 -23.80 4.10
N PHE A 147 -4.41 -24.31 3.35
CA PHE A 147 -3.14 -24.78 3.89
C PHE A 147 -2.33 -23.63 4.50
N SER A 148 -2.09 -22.57 3.74
CA SER A 148 -1.28 -21.44 4.19
C SER A 148 -1.98 -20.63 5.30
N ALA A 149 -3.30 -20.46 5.22
CA ALA A 149 -4.11 -19.83 6.26
C ALA A 149 -4.10 -20.62 7.58
N ARG A 150 -4.06 -21.96 7.51
CA ARG A 150 -3.91 -22.82 8.69
C ARG A 150 -2.57 -22.59 9.38
N ILE A 151 -1.48 -22.49 8.62
CA ILE A 151 -0.15 -22.21 9.17
C ILE A 151 -0.15 -20.83 9.85
N ALA A 152 -0.63 -19.80 9.16
CA ALA A 152 -0.71 -18.45 9.69
C ALA A 152 -1.46 -18.39 11.04
N ARG A 153 -2.67 -18.99 11.11
CA ARG A 153 -3.41 -19.09 12.37
C ARG A 153 -2.64 -19.86 13.44
N ASN A 154 -2.06 -21.00 13.07
CA ASN A 154 -1.37 -21.86 14.02
C ASN A 154 -0.09 -21.20 14.58
N THR A 155 0.55 -20.29 13.86
CA THR A 155 1.64 -19.45 14.40
C THR A 155 1.18 -18.75 15.69
N GLN A 156 -0.01 -18.13 15.69
CA GLN A 156 -0.54 -17.46 16.88
C GLN A 156 -0.91 -18.46 17.99
N ILE A 157 -1.51 -19.60 17.63
CA ILE A 157 -1.92 -20.64 18.60
C ILE A 157 -0.69 -21.22 19.31
N ILE A 158 0.39 -21.53 18.58
CA ILE A 158 1.63 -22.03 19.16
C ILE A 158 2.24 -20.98 20.10
N ILE A 159 2.24 -19.70 19.72
CA ILE A 159 2.71 -18.62 20.61
C ILE A 159 1.89 -18.60 21.91
N GLN A 160 0.57 -18.72 21.83
CA GLN A 160 -0.33 -18.70 22.99
C GLN A 160 -0.16 -19.93 23.90
N GLU A 161 -0.12 -21.12 23.31
CA GLU A 161 -0.32 -22.38 24.05
C GLU A 161 1.01 -23.08 24.42
N GLU A 162 2.09 -22.85 23.65
CA GLU A 162 3.33 -23.63 23.80
C GLU A 162 4.53 -22.79 24.28
N THR A 163 4.58 -21.49 23.97
CA THR A 163 5.78 -20.68 24.26
C THR A 163 5.85 -20.15 25.70
N HIS A 164 4.72 -20.16 26.42
CA HIS A 164 4.57 -19.56 27.76
C HIS A 164 4.84 -18.05 27.84
N ILE A 165 5.02 -17.35 26.70
CA ILE A 165 5.33 -15.91 26.65
C ILE A 165 4.18 -15.06 27.21
N CYS A 166 2.93 -15.54 27.16
CA CYS A 166 1.76 -14.85 27.69
C CYS A 166 1.69 -14.81 29.24
N ASN A 167 2.60 -15.50 29.95
CA ASN A 167 2.56 -15.60 31.41
C ASN A 167 3.12 -14.38 32.15
N VAL A 168 3.82 -13.47 31.44
CA VAL A 168 4.46 -12.29 32.04
C VAL A 168 4.02 -11.04 31.28
N VAL A 169 3.55 -10.03 32.02
CA VAL A 169 3.17 -8.73 31.46
C VAL A 169 4.43 -7.91 31.15
N ASP A 170 4.54 -7.41 29.91
CA ASP A 170 5.70 -6.65 29.40
C ASP A 170 7.05 -7.27 29.82
N PRO A 171 7.40 -8.48 29.34
CA PRO A 171 8.59 -9.19 29.80
C PRO A 171 9.91 -8.48 29.46
N TRP A 172 9.88 -7.44 28.62
CA TRP A 172 11.03 -6.59 28.32
C TRP A 172 11.19 -5.41 29.28
N ALA A 173 10.24 -5.17 30.19
CA ALA A 173 10.30 -4.10 31.16
C ALA A 173 11.60 -4.19 31.99
N GLY A 174 12.35 -3.08 32.05
CA GLY A 174 13.63 -3.00 32.74
C GLY A 174 14.85 -3.44 31.93
N SER A 175 14.67 -3.95 30.70
CA SER A 175 15.80 -4.16 29.77
C SER A 175 16.40 -2.80 29.40
N TYR A 176 17.68 -2.56 29.76
CA TYR A 176 18.37 -1.29 29.48
C TYR A 176 18.27 -0.87 28.01
N MET A 177 18.44 -1.83 27.10
CA MET A 177 18.36 -1.60 25.66
C MET A 177 16.92 -1.26 25.25
N MET A 178 15.93 -2.03 25.70
CA MET A 178 14.54 -1.82 25.27
C MET A 178 13.97 -0.50 25.81
N GLU A 179 14.31 -0.13 27.05
CA GLU A 179 13.88 1.14 27.63
C GLU A 179 14.50 2.33 26.89
N LYS A 180 15.81 2.27 26.60
CA LYS A 180 16.48 3.32 25.82
C LYS A 180 15.91 3.42 24.41
N LEU A 181 15.72 2.29 23.74
CA LEU A 181 15.17 2.25 22.38
C LEU A 181 13.74 2.77 22.32
N THR A 182 12.93 2.47 23.34
CA THR A 182 11.56 3.01 23.48
C THR A 182 11.57 4.51 23.66
N GLN A 183 12.47 5.05 24.50
CA GLN A 183 12.60 6.49 24.69
C GLN A 183 13.08 7.18 23.40
N ASP A 184 14.10 6.65 22.74
CA ASP A 184 14.62 7.21 21.49
C ASP A 184 13.57 7.19 20.37
N MET A 185 12.74 6.15 20.31
CA MET A 185 11.60 6.06 19.39
C MET A 185 10.54 7.12 19.72
N ALA A 186 10.21 7.30 21.01
CA ALA A 186 9.26 8.30 21.46
C ALA A 186 9.73 9.72 21.13
N ASP A 187 11.00 10.04 21.38
CA ASP A 187 11.59 11.36 21.11
C ASP A 187 11.58 11.68 19.62
N LYS A 188 11.98 10.72 18.77
CA LYS A 188 11.97 10.87 17.31
C LYS A 188 10.56 11.07 16.76
N ALA A 189 9.61 10.24 17.18
CA ALA A 189 8.23 10.37 16.72
C ALA A 189 7.58 11.67 17.23
N TRP A 190 7.91 12.11 18.45
CA TRP A 190 7.40 13.37 18.99
C TRP A 190 7.90 14.58 18.22
N ALA A 191 9.19 14.62 17.83
CA ALA A 191 9.73 15.70 17.00
C ALA A 191 9.00 15.79 15.64
N LEU A 192 8.68 14.65 15.02
CA LEU A 192 7.89 14.62 13.78
C LEU A 192 6.45 15.11 14.00
N ILE A 193 5.81 14.74 15.12
CA ILE A 193 4.48 15.27 15.48
C ILE A 193 4.53 16.79 15.65
N GLU A 194 5.57 17.33 16.29
CA GLU A 194 5.75 18.78 16.44
C GLU A 194 5.93 19.49 15.09
N GLU A 195 6.67 18.89 14.15
CA GLU A 195 6.79 19.40 12.77
C GLU A 195 5.44 19.43 12.05
N ILE A 196 4.65 18.35 12.16
CA ILE A 196 3.30 18.27 11.58
C ILE A 196 2.37 19.33 12.19
N GLU A 197 2.40 19.49 13.51
CA GLU A 197 1.59 20.48 14.21
C GLU A 197 1.99 21.92 13.82
N ALA A 198 3.29 22.18 13.61
CA ALA A 198 3.77 23.46 13.11
C ALA A 198 3.30 23.76 11.67
N MET A 199 3.03 22.74 10.86
CA MET A 199 2.42 22.87 9.52
C MET A 199 0.91 23.08 9.55
N GLY A 200 0.25 23.00 10.72
CA GLY A 200 -1.20 23.11 10.85
C GLY A 200 -1.92 21.77 10.96
N GLY A 201 -1.22 20.70 11.34
CA GLY A 201 -1.80 19.39 11.60
C GLY A 201 -1.70 18.44 10.40
N MET A 202 -2.09 17.18 10.63
CA MET A 202 -1.87 16.09 9.67
C MET A 202 -2.64 16.29 8.36
N THR A 203 -3.82 16.91 8.41
CA THR A 203 -4.60 17.27 7.21
C THR A 203 -3.79 18.14 6.25
N MET A 204 -3.13 19.19 6.76
CA MET A 204 -2.30 20.08 5.93
C MET A 204 -1.01 19.38 5.45
N ALA A 205 -0.42 18.51 6.28
CA ALA A 205 0.75 17.71 5.89
C ALA A 205 0.44 16.73 4.76
N VAL A 206 -0.79 16.20 4.70
CA VAL A 206 -1.28 15.35 3.61
C VAL A 206 -1.62 16.16 2.36
N GLU A 207 -2.37 17.27 2.51
CA GLU A 207 -2.77 18.12 1.37
C GLU A 207 -1.57 18.75 0.65
N SER A 208 -0.54 19.14 1.39
CA SER A 208 0.71 19.67 0.83
C SER A 208 1.58 18.61 0.13
N GLY A 209 1.28 17.32 0.31
CA GLY A 209 2.07 16.20 -0.22
C GLY A 209 3.33 15.86 0.59
N TRP A 210 3.65 16.63 1.63
CA TRP A 210 4.85 16.43 2.46
C TRP A 210 4.89 15.05 3.12
N ALA A 211 3.79 14.63 3.73
CA ALA A 211 3.73 13.34 4.42
C ALA A 211 4.01 12.18 3.46
N LYS A 212 3.41 12.25 2.26
CA LYS A 212 3.59 11.23 1.23
C LYS A 212 5.05 11.19 0.72
N MET A 213 5.67 12.34 0.50
CA MET A 213 7.07 12.43 0.08
C MET A 213 8.02 11.77 1.10
N LYS A 214 7.82 12.00 2.41
CA LYS A 214 8.62 11.36 3.47
C LYS A 214 8.57 9.84 3.46
N VAL A 215 7.40 9.28 3.16
CA VAL A 215 7.21 7.82 3.03
C VAL A 215 7.93 7.30 1.79
N GLU A 216 7.78 7.99 0.65
CA GLU A 216 8.40 7.60 -0.61
C GLU A 216 9.94 7.70 -0.57
N GLU A 217 10.50 8.69 0.13
CA GLU A 217 11.94 8.79 0.41
C GLU A 217 12.46 7.53 1.14
N CYS A 218 11.74 7.09 2.18
CA CYS A 218 12.10 5.88 2.91
C CYS A 218 11.99 4.63 2.04
N ALA A 219 10.96 4.55 1.18
CA ALA A 219 10.78 3.45 0.25
C ALA A 219 11.94 3.35 -0.76
N ALA A 220 12.37 4.48 -1.32
CA ALA A 220 13.46 4.55 -2.29
C ALA A 220 14.82 4.20 -1.66
N ASP A 221 15.14 4.74 -0.48
CA ASP A 221 16.35 4.36 0.27
C ASP A 221 16.35 2.86 0.58
N LYS A 222 15.23 2.34 1.09
CA LYS A 222 15.11 0.91 1.43
C LYS A 222 15.32 0.03 0.21
N GLN A 223 14.73 0.36 -0.94
CA GLN A 223 14.91 -0.41 -2.16
C GLN A 223 16.36 -0.37 -2.63
N ALA A 224 17.00 0.80 -2.60
CA ALA A 224 18.39 0.94 -3.01
C ALA A 224 19.35 0.13 -2.11
N ARG A 225 19.06 0.04 -0.81
CA ARG A 225 19.79 -0.81 0.13
C ARG A 225 19.61 -2.31 -0.15
N ILE A 226 18.41 -2.73 -0.58
CA ILE A 226 18.14 -4.12 -0.96
C ILE A 226 18.85 -4.47 -2.27
N ASP A 227 18.71 -3.63 -3.29
CA ASP A 227 19.29 -3.86 -4.62
C ASP A 227 20.82 -3.83 -4.59
N SER A 228 21.40 -3.00 -3.71
CA SER A 228 22.86 -2.98 -3.43
C SER A 228 23.36 -4.13 -2.56
N GLY A 229 22.46 -4.96 -2.00
CA GLY A 229 22.81 -6.03 -1.08
C GLY A 229 23.24 -5.58 0.32
N LYS A 230 23.15 -4.29 0.66
CA LYS A 230 23.38 -3.76 2.01
C LYS A 230 22.37 -4.33 3.00
N ASP A 231 21.11 -4.43 2.59
CA ASP A 231 20.06 -5.11 3.33
C ASP A 231 19.82 -6.49 2.73
N VAL A 232 20.01 -7.53 3.51
CA VAL A 232 19.87 -8.92 3.06
C VAL A 232 18.41 -9.35 3.13
N ILE A 233 17.92 -9.92 2.03
CA ILE A 233 16.67 -10.67 1.97
C ILE A 233 17.00 -12.09 1.50
N VAL A 234 16.93 -13.04 2.44
CA VAL A 234 17.19 -14.48 2.20
C VAL A 234 16.23 -15.01 1.14
N GLY A 235 16.77 -15.72 0.15
CA GLY A 235 16.03 -16.24 -1.02
C GLY A 235 15.94 -15.26 -2.18
N VAL A 236 16.11 -13.94 -1.95
CA VAL A 236 15.90 -12.90 -2.98
C VAL A 236 17.21 -12.32 -3.49
N ASN A 237 18.00 -11.68 -2.62
CA ASN A 237 19.29 -11.08 -3.01
C ASN A 237 20.50 -11.88 -2.50
N LYS A 238 20.29 -12.78 -1.53
CA LYS A 238 21.33 -13.68 -1.00
C LYS A 238 20.73 -15.06 -0.69
N TYR A 239 21.54 -16.10 -0.83
CA TYR A 239 21.13 -17.50 -0.65
C TYR A 239 19.97 -17.91 -1.58
N LYS A 240 20.04 -17.48 -2.84
CA LYS A 240 19.01 -17.76 -3.84
C LYS A 240 18.99 -19.24 -4.20
N LEU A 241 17.80 -19.80 -4.38
CA LEU A 241 17.66 -21.11 -4.98
C LEU A 241 18.01 -21.04 -6.47
N ALA A 242 18.55 -22.14 -7.02
CA ALA A 242 18.79 -22.24 -8.45
C ALA A 242 17.47 -22.37 -9.24
N LYS A 243 16.44 -22.93 -8.60
CA LYS A 243 15.09 -23.13 -9.13
C LYS A 243 14.10 -23.09 -7.98
N GLU A 244 13.01 -22.36 -8.17
CA GLU A 244 11.88 -22.32 -7.22
C GLU A 244 10.98 -23.56 -7.42
N ASP A 245 10.47 -24.10 -6.31
CA ASP A 245 9.46 -25.15 -6.36
C ASP A 245 8.07 -24.57 -6.63
N PRO A 246 7.21 -25.25 -7.40
CA PRO A 246 5.82 -24.82 -7.58
C PRO A 246 5.09 -24.79 -6.25
N ILE A 247 4.29 -23.74 -6.04
CA ILE A 247 3.37 -23.64 -4.91
C ILE A 247 1.93 -23.61 -5.40
N GLU A 248 1.04 -24.29 -4.68
CA GLU A 248 -0.39 -24.19 -4.93
C GLU A 248 -0.90 -22.81 -4.51
N ILE A 249 -1.58 -22.12 -5.42
CA ILE A 249 -2.13 -20.79 -5.19
C ILE A 249 -3.64 -20.79 -5.37
N LEU A 250 -4.31 -19.87 -4.68
CA LEU A 250 -5.74 -19.65 -4.87
C LEU A 250 -5.99 -18.84 -6.14
N ASP A 251 -6.48 -19.51 -7.19
CA ASP A 251 -6.96 -18.83 -8.40
C ASP A 251 -8.43 -18.43 -8.24
N ILE A 252 -8.75 -17.18 -8.58
CA ILE A 252 -10.11 -16.63 -8.52
C ILE A 252 -10.61 -16.40 -9.94
N ASP A 253 -11.64 -17.15 -10.33
CA ASP A 253 -12.38 -16.88 -11.56
C ASP A 253 -13.20 -15.59 -11.41
N ASN A 254 -12.58 -14.48 -11.82
CA ASN A 254 -13.19 -13.15 -11.78
C ASN A 254 -14.39 -13.03 -12.73
N HIS A 255 -14.45 -13.82 -13.82
CA HIS A 255 -15.58 -13.83 -14.74
C HIS A 255 -16.80 -14.45 -14.06
N ALA A 256 -16.66 -15.62 -13.45
CA ALA A 256 -17.74 -16.27 -12.71
C ALA A 256 -18.27 -15.38 -11.57
N VAL A 257 -17.36 -14.75 -10.80
CA VAL A 257 -17.73 -13.81 -9.72
C VAL A 257 -18.51 -12.62 -10.28
N ARG A 258 -18.00 -11.99 -11.36
CA ARG A 258 -18.65 -10.83 -11.97
C ARG A 258 -20.05 -11.15 -12.48
N GLU A 259 -20.21 -12.24 -13.24
CA GLU A 259 -21.51 -12.63 -13.79
C GLU A 259 -22.51 -12.94 -12.67
N ALA A 260 -22.09 -13.64 -11.61
CA ALA A 260 -22.92 -13.90 -10.44
C ALA A 260 -23.37 -12.60 -9.74
N GLN A 261 -22.49 -11.60 -9.62
CA GLN A 261 -22.85 -10.30 -9.03
C GLN A 261 -23.79 -9.50 -9.94
N ILE A 262 -23.59 -9.52 -11.26
CA ILE A 262 -24.49 -8.87 -12.23
C ILE A 262 -25.90 -9.46 -12.11
N VAL A 263 -26.03 -10.78 -12.03
CA VAL A 263 -27.32 -11.45 -11.85
C VAL A 263 -28.00 -11.02 -10.54
N ARG A 264 -27.24 -10.98 -9.43
CA ARG A 264 -27.75 -10.50 -8.12
C ARG A 264 -28.23 -9.05 -8.18
N LEU A 265 -27.44 -8.16 -8.81
CA LEU A 265 -27.79 -6.75 -8.98
C LEU A 265 -29.05 -6.58 -9.85
N LYS A 266 -29.15 -7.30 -10.97
CA LYS A 266 -30.36 -7.30 -11.82
C LYS A 266 -31.58 -7.73 -11.03
N ARG A 267 -31.47 -8.81 -10.25
CA ARG A 267 -32.56 -9.29 -9.39
C ARG A 267 -32.97 -8.25 -8.35
N ILE A 268 -32.03 -7.70 -7.59
CA ILE A 268 -32.32 -6.69 -6.55
C ILE A 268 -33.01 -5.47 -7.16
N ARG A 269 -32.49 -4.96 -8.29
CA ARG A 269 -33.07 -3.80 -8.98
C ARG A 269 -34.48 -4.08 -9.51
N ALA A 270 -34.75 -5.30 -9.99
CA ALA A 270 -36.07 -5.69 -10.47
C ALA A 270 -37.11 -5.88 -9.34
N THR A 271 -36.69 -6.26 -8.13
CA THR A 271 -37.61 -6.61 -7.03
C THR A 271 -37.76 -5.55 -5.95
N ARG A 272 -36.92 -4.50 -5.93
CA ARG A 272 -36.96 -3.46 -4.90
C ARG A 272 -38.04 -2.41 -5.20
N ASP A 273 -38.48 -1.72 -4.15
CA ASP A 273 -39.27 -0.50 -4.30
C ASP A 273 -38.38 0.62 -4.83
N THR A 274 -38.55 0.95 -6.11
CA THR A 274 -37.72 1.94 -6.79
C THR A 274 -38.01 3.36 -6.32
N ALA A 275 -39.25 3.67 -5.92
CA ALA A 275 -39.60 4.99 -5.40
C ALA A 275 -38.95 5.19 -4.03
N ALA A 276 -39.05 4.22 -3.13
CA ALA A 276 -38.42 4.28 -1.81
C ALA A 276 -36.89 4.41 -1.89
N VAL A 277 -36.23 3.72 -2.83
CA VAL A 277 -34.79 3.87 -3.06
C VAL A 277 -34.45 5.29 -3.50
N ARG A 278 -35.16 5.83 -4.49
CA ARG A 278 -34.91 7.20 -4.97
C ARG A 278 -35.06 8.21 -3.83
N ASP A 279 -36.13 8.12 -3.06
CA ASP A 279 -36.40 9.06 -1.97
C ASP A 279 -35.30 8.99 -0.89
N ALA A 280 -34.78 7.79 -0.59
CA ALA A 280 -33.66 7.62 0.34
C ALA A 280 -32.35 8.19 -0.19
N LEU A 281 -32.05 8.03 -1.49
CA LEU A 281 -30.86 8.60 -2.13
C LEU A 281 -30.93 10.13 -2.25
N ASP A 282 -32.12 10.68 -2.49
CA ASP A 282 -32.34 12.12 -2.52
C ASP A 282 -32.19 12.73 -1.12
N ALA A 283 -32.61 12.01 -0.06
CA ALA A 283 -32.36 12.42 1.32
C ALA A 283 -30.86 12.45 1.65
N LEU A 284 -30.07 11.47 1.19
CA LEU A 284 -28.61 11.48 1.31
C LEU A 284 -27.98 12.69 0.61
N THR A 285 -28.40 12.94 -0.64
CA THR A 285 -27.90 14.08 -1.42
C THR A 285 -28.21 15.40 -0.71
N ARG A 286 -29.44 15.56 -0.18
CA ARG A 286 -29.86 16.76 0.56
C ARG A 286 -29.05 16.95 1.85
N CYS A 287 -28.84 15.87 2.62
CA CYS A 287 -28.02 15.90 3.83
C CYS A 287 -26.57 16.32 3.52
N ALA A 288 -26.00 15.81 2.43
CA ALA A 288 -24.67 16.21 1.98
C ALA A 288 -24.59 17.70 1.57
N GLN A 289 -25.68 18.28 1.05
CA GLN A 289 -25.76 19.70 0.67
C GLN A 289 -25.95 20.63 1.87
N THR A 290 -26.82 20.27 2.81
CA THR A 290 -27.23 21.16 3.90
C THR A 290 -26.44 20.95 5.18
N GLY A 291 -25.83 19.77 5.37
CA GLY A 291 -25.25 19.35 6.63
C GLY A 291 -26.29 18.97 7.69
N GLU A 292 -27.59 19.01 7.36
CA GLU A 292 -28.66 18.65 8.29
C GLU A 292 -28.95 17.14 8.25
N GLY A 293 -28.91 16.49 9.42
CA GLY A 293 -29.12 15.05 9.56
C GLY A 293 -27.81 14.26 9.72
N ASN A 294 -27.90 12.93 9.67
CA ASN A 294 -26.75 12.05 9.82
C ASN A 294 -26.61 11.12 8.60
N LEU A 295 -25.47 11.21 7.91
CA LEU A 295 -25.19 10.46 6.69
C LEU A 295 -25.18 8.95 6.90
N LEU A 296 -24.67 8.47 8.04
CA LEU A 296 -24.64 7.03 8.34
C LEU A 296 -26.06 6.50 8.56
N GLU A 297 -26.90 7.24 9.30
CA GLU A 297 -28.30 6.89 9.49
C GLU A 297 -29.06 6.81 8.16
N LEU A 298 -28.92 7.83 7.30
CA LEU A 298 -29.55 7.86 5.98
C LEU A 298 -29.03 6.74 5.07
N SER A 299 -27.74 6.41 5.17
CA SER A 299 -27.15 5.27 4.45
C SER A 299 -27.76 3.96 4.90
N VAL A 300 -27.98 3.75 6.21
CA VAL A 300 -28.67 2.56 6.73
C VAL A 300 -30.09 2.47 6.19
N GLN A 301 -30.82 3.59 6.08
CA GLN A 301 -32.15 3.60 5.47
C GLN A 301 -32.10 3.25 3.98
N ALA A 302 -31.17 3.84 3.21
CA ALA A 302 -30.98 3.52 1.79
C ALA A 302 -30.67 2.03 1.58
N MET A 303 -29.76 1.45 2.36
CA MET A 303 -29.42 0.02 2.29
C MET A 303 -30.61 -0.88 2.69
N ARG A 304 -31.45 -0.43 3.62
CA ARG A 304 -32.67 -1.15 4.03
C ARG A 304 -33.67 -1.28 2.89
N VAL A 305 -33.82 -0.24 2.07
CA VAL A 305 -34.67 -0.25 0.85
C VAL A 305 -33.96 -0.80 -0.39
N ARG A 306 -32.75 -1.35 -0.22
CA ARG A 306 -31.95 -2.01 -1.28
C ARG A 306 -31.38 -1.06 -2.32
N ALA A 307 -31.01 0.15 -1.90
CA ALA A 307 -29.99 0.91 -2.61
C ALA A 307 -28.67 0.10 -2.61
N THR A 308 -27.90 0.25 -3.67
CA THR A 308 -26.58 -0.37 -3.81
C THR A 308 -25.48 0.53 -3.24
N VAL A 309 -24.30 -0.03 -2.97
CA VAL A 309 -23.12 0.74 -2.56
C VAL A 309 -22.77 1.83 -3.57
N GLY A 310 -22.81 1.52 -4.87
CA GLY A 310 -22.59 2.49 -5.93
C GLY A 310 -23.59 3.64 -5.88
N GLU A 311 -24.88 3.33 -5.79
CA GLU A 311 -25.94 4.37 -5.76
C GLU A 311 -25.84 5.30 -4.53
N VAL A 312 -25.50 4.76 -3.36
CA VAL A 312 -25.28 5.58 -2.15
C VAL A 312 -24.04 6.46 -2.31
N SER A 313 -22.96 5.94 -2.89
CA SER A 313 -21.74 6.70 -3.16
C SER A 313 -21.99 7.80 -4.19
N ASP A 314 -22.68 7.49 -5.28
CA ASP A 314 -23.04 8.42 -6.36
C ASP A 314 -23.95 9.55 -5.84
N ALA A 315 -24.85 9.26 -4.89
CA ALA A 315 -25.69 10.29 -4.27
C ALA A 315 -24.88 11.35 -3.51
N LEU A 316 -23.79 10.94 -2.85
CA LEU A 316 -22.87 11.84 -2.15
C LEU A 316 -21.92 12.55 -3.14
N GLU A 317 -21.48 11.83 -4.17
CA GLU A 317 -20.62 12.36 -5.25
C GLU A 317 -21.26 13.56 -5.97
N LYS A 318 -22.58 13.61 -6.11
CA LYS A 318 -23.29 14.77 -6.68
C LYS A 318 -22.94 16.10 -6.00
N VAL A 319 -22.56 16.06 -4.72
CA VAL A 319 -22.26 17.27 -3.92
C VAL A 319 -20.76 17.47 -3.78
N TRP A 320 -20.01 16.41 -3.50
CA TRP A 320 -18.58 16.54 -3.15
C TRP A 320 -17.61 16.20 -4.29
N GLY A 321 -18.11 15.61 -5.38
CA GLY A 321 -17.29 15.14 -6.49
C GLY A 321 -16.38 13.98 -6.11
N ARG A 322 -15.34 13.76 -6.92
CA ARG A 322 -14.29 12.76 -6.68
C ARG A 322 -12.93 13.44 -6.54
N TYR A 323 -12.18 13.03 -5.51
CA TYR A 323 -10.81 13.47 -5.34
C TYR A 323 -9.93 12.96 -6.50
N ARG A 324 -9.02 13.82 -6.97
CA ARG A 324 -7.99 13.48 -7.95
C ARG A 324 -6.63 13.85 -7.36
N ALA A 325 -5.78 12.84 -7.22
CA ALA A 325 -4.41 13.05 -6.78
C ALA A 325 -3.55 13.53 -7.97
N ASN A 326 -2.65 14.49 -7.71
CA ASN A 326 -1.58 14.80 -8.65
C ASN A 326 -0.41 13.84 -8.38
N PRO A 327 -0.02 13.00 -9.36
CA PRO A 327 1.12 12.12 -9.17
C PRO A 327 2.41 12.96 -9.14
N GLN A 328 3.18 12.78 -8.07
CA GLN A 328 4.56 13.24 -7.96
C GLN A 328 5.42 12.03 -7.58
N ALA A 329 6.67 12.04 -8.00
CA ALA A 329 7.68 11.10 -7.53
C ALA A 329 8.89 11.87 -7.00
N VAL A 330 9.52 11.28 -6.00
CA VAL A 330 10.80 11.74 -5.47
C VAL A 330 11.91 11.48 -6.50
N SER A 331 12.95 12.32 -6.50
CA SER A 331 14.16 12.14 -7.32
C SER A 331 15.40 12.36 -6.46
N GLY A 332 16.50 11.70 -6.82
CA GLY A 332 17.82 11.81 -6.20
C GLY A 332 18.04 10.90 -4.99
N VAL A 333 17.00 10.20 -4.51
CA VAL A 333 17.09 9.37 -3.30
C VAL A 333 17.71 8.02 -3.60
N TYR A 334 17.23 7.32 -4.64
CA TYR A 334 17.73 6.00 -4.99
C TYR A 334 19.18 6.08 -5.48
N GLY A 335 19.46 7.03 -6.38
CA GLY A 335 20.78 7.25 -6.96
C GLY A 335 21.86 7.49 -5.91
N ALA A 336 21.59 8.28 -4.86
CA ALA A 336 22.55 8.59 -3.81
C ALA A 336 23.09 7.35 -3.06
N VAL A 337 22.35 6.24 -3.05
CA VAL A 337 22.76 5.01 -2.35
C VAL A 337 23.60 4.09 -3.23
N VAL A 338 23.43 4.18 -4.56
CA VAL A 338 24.00 3.25 -5.56
C VAL A 338 24.97 3.91 -6.54
N GLU A 339 25.18 5.23 -6.46
CA GLU A 339 25.96 6.01 -7.43
C GLU A 339 27.37 5.48 -7.69
N GLU A 340 28.00 4.91 -6.67
CA GLU A 340 29.36 4.37 -6.76
C GLU A 340 29.44 2.96 -7.35
N GLN A 341 28.31 2.30 -7.61
CA GLN A 341 28.31 0.95 -8.17
C GLN A 341 28.64 0.98 -9.67
N GLU A 342 29.57 0.12 -10.07
CA GLU A 342 29.97 -0.03 -11.48
C GLU A 342 28.78 -0.36 -12.40
N GLU A 343 27.84 -1.19 -11.93
CA GLU A 343 26.63 -1.52 -12.70
C GLU A 343 25.77 -0.27 -12.99
N TRP A 344 25.67 0.62 -12.01
CA TRP A 344 24.90 1.85 -12.12
C TRP A 344 25.58 2.86 -13.06
N LYS A 345 26.90 3.02 -12.93
CA LYS A 345 27.71 3.87 -13.82
C LYS A 345 27.63 3.40 -15.28
N ALA A 346 27.74 2.09 -15.51
CA ALA A 346 27.60 1.51 -16.85
C ALA A 346 26.22 1.77 -17.45
N LEU A 347 25.15 1.60 -16.67
CA LEU A 347 23.78 1.81 -17.16
C LEU A 347 23.50 3.30 -17.48
N LYS A 348 24.06 4.24 -16.71
CA LYS A 348 24.01 5.67 -17.05
C LYS A 348 24.71 5.94 -18.38
N ALA A 349 25.89 5.36 -18.60
CA ALA A 349 26.61 5.49 -19.86
C ALA A 349 25.81 4.93 -21.05
N ASP A 350 25.12 3.79 -20.86
CA ASP A 350 24.26 3.20 -21.88
C ASP A 350 23.09 4.12 -22.28
N ILE A 351 22.51 4.84 -21.30
CA ILE A 351 21.44 5.82 -21.51
C ILE A 351 21.97 7.07 -22.20
N GLU A 352 23.15 7.56 -21.82
CA GLU A 352 23.81 8.68 -22.51
C GLU A 352 24.11 8.34 -23.98
N ALA A 353 24.55 7.12 -24.25
CA ALA A 353 24.74 6.62 -25.62
C ALA A 353 23.40 6.59 -26.38
N PHE A 354 22.31 6.12 -25.75
CA PHE A 354 20.98 6.19 -26.35
C PHE A 354 20.58 7.64 -26.69
N VAL A 355 20.82 8.59 -25.79
CA VAL A 355 20.52 10.01 -26.02
C VAL A 355 21.33 10.55 -27.20
N ALA A 356 22.61 10.19 -27.32
CA ALA A 356 23.46 10.59 -28.43
C ALA A 356 22.98 10.00 -29.78
N GLU A 357 22.45 8.78 -29.77
CA GLU A 357 21.96 8.06 -30.95
C GLU A 357 20.55 8.51 -31.41
N GLU A 358 19.66 8.83 -30.46
CA GLU A 358 18.23 9.08 -30.69
C GLU A 358 17.85 10.56 -30.58
N GLY A 359 18.75 11.41 -30.05
CA GLY A 359 18.49 12.83 -29.82
C GLY A 359 17.50 13.13 -28.68
N ARG A 360 17.03 12.09 -27.97
CA ARG A 360 16.16 12.21 -26.79
C ARG A 360 16.40 11.08 -25.80
N ARG A 361 15.99 11.26 -24.55
CA ARG A 361 16.07 10.23 -23.51
C ARG A 361 15.08 9.09 -23.76
N PRO A 362 15.36 7.88 -23.27
CA PRO A 362 14.36 6.83 -23.24
C PRO A 362 13.21 7.29 -22.33
N ARG A 363 11.99 7.26 -22.88
CA ARG A 363 10.78 7.79 -22.24
C ARG A 363 9.83 6.65 -21.91
N ILE A 364 9.44 6.52 -20.65
CA ILE A 364 8.56 5.45 -20.18
C ILE A 364 7.40 6.02 -19.36
N MET A 365 6.19 5.56 -19.67
CA MET A 365 5.02 5.80 -18.84
C MET A 365 4.83 4.65 -17.85
N ILE A 366 4.77 4.94 -16.55
CA ILE A 366 4.36 3.96 -15.53
C ILE A 366 2.85 4.06 -15.34
N ALA A 367 2.13 2.98 -15.66
CA ALA A 367 0.67 2.95 -15.69
C ALA A 367 0.08 2.15 -14.53
N LYS A 368 -1.00 2.68 -13.94
CA LYS A 368 -1.85 2.01 -12.96
C LYS A 368 -3.25 1.85 -13.56
N LEU A 369 -3.59 0.61 -13.91
CA LEU A 369 -4.84 0.28 -14.59
C LEU A 369 -5.89 -0.25 -13.61
N GLY A 370 -7.15 0.14 -13.82
CA GLY A 370 -8.26 -0.29 -12.98
C GLY A 370 -8.16 0.24 -11.55
N GLN A 371 -8.88 -0.36 -10.61
CA GLN A 371 -8.99 0.17 -9.23
C GLN A 371 -7.76 -0.13 -8.34
N ASP A 372 -6.63 -0.51 -8.92
CA ASP A 372 -5.41 -0.85 -8.17
C ASP A 372 -4.71 0.41 -7.63
N GLY A 373 -4.78 0.60 -6.31
CA GLY A 373 -4.18 1.73 -5.60
C GLY A 373 -2.72 1.53 -5.16
N HIS A 374 -2.12 0.36 -5.38
CA HIS A 374 -0.74 0.11 -4.93
C HIS A 374 0.26 0.91 -5.78
N ASP A 375 0.90 1.94 -5.21
CA ASP A 375 1.80 2.83 -5.97
C ASP A 375 3.27 2.78 -5.52
N ARG A 376 3.61 2.09 -4.41
CA ARG A 376 5.00 1.99 -3.91
C ARG A 376 5.98 1.51 -4.99
N GLY A 377 5.73 0.34 -5.58
CA GLY A 377 6.62 -0.24 -6.59
C GLY A 377 6.73 0.65 -7.84
N ALA A 378 5.59 1.18 -8.32
CA ALA A 378 5.54 2.10 -9.44
C ALA A 378 6.40 3.35 -9.21
N LYS A 379 6.36 3.92 -8.01
CA LYS A 379 7.06 5.15 -7.66
C LYS A 379 8.54 4.96 -7.40
N VAL A 380 8.92 3.87 -6.75
CA VAL A 380 10.33 3.53 -6.56
C VAL A 380 11.00 3.26 -7.91
N VAL A 381 10.32 2.56 -8.82
CA VAL A 381 10.78 2.39 -10.21
C VAL A 381 10.89 3.73 -10.93
N ALA A 382 9.86 4.58 -10.85
CA ALA A 382 9.87 5.91 -11.45
C ALA A 382 11.04 6.78 -10.94
N SER A 383 11.24 6.82 -9.63
CA SER A 383 12.33 7.56 -8.98
C SER A 383 13.70 7.08 -9.45
N ALA A 384 13.94 5.76 -9.39
CA ALA A 384 15.21 5.17 -9.76
C ALA A 384 15.51 5.28 -11.27
N PHE A 385 14.50 5.13 -12.14
CA PHE A 385 14.70 5.32 -13.58
C PHE A 385 14.96 6.80 -13.92
N SER A 386 14.31 7.73 -13.21
CA SER A 386 14.61 9.16 -13.35
C SER A 386 16.07 9.46 -12.94
N ASP A 387 16.54 8.89 -11.83
CA ASP A 387 17.93 9.01 -11.37
C ASP A 387 18.97 8.41 -12.34
N LEU A 388 18.55 7.45 -13.17
CA LEU A 388 19.34 6.88 -14.26
C LEU A 388 19.38 7.76 -15.52
N GLY A 389 18.41 8.66 -15.70
CA GLY A 389 18.32 9.54 -16.88
C GLY A 389 17.21 9.18 -17.87
N PHE A 390 16.24 8.35 -17.49
CA PHE A 390 14.99 8.20 -18.26
C PHE A 390 14.09 9.43 -18.08
N ASP A 391 13.29 9.72 -19.09
CA ASP A 391 12.13 10.60 -18.96
C ASP A 391 10.93 9.77 -18.50
N ILE A 392 10.30 10.14 -17.37
CA ILE A 392 9.27 9.35 -16.72
C ILE A 392 7.94 10.10 -16.70
N ASP A 393 6.90 9.47 -17.23
CA ASP A 393 5.51 9.88 -17.04
C ASP A 393 4.83 8.95 -16.05
N ILE A 394 4.23 9.50 -15.00
CA ILE A 394 3.47 8.71 -14.03
C ILE A 394 1.99 8.87 -14.36
N GLY A 395 1.37 7.79 -14.83
CA GLY A 395 -0.07 7.76 -15.06
C GLY A 395 -0.84 8.00 -13.76
N PRO A 396 -1.97 8.74 -13.80
CA PRO A 396 -2.84 8.85 -12.64
C PRO A 396 -3.35 7.48 -12.20
N LEU A 397 -3.74 7.36 -10.93
CA LEU A 397 -4.43 6.16 -10.45
C LEU A 397 -5.77 6.01 -11.17
N PHE A 398 -6.22 4.76 -11.29
CA PHE A 398 -7.56 4.40 -11.75
C PHE A 398 -7.85 4.60 -13.24
N GLN A 399 -6.82 4.67 -14.08
CA GLN A 399 -7.00 4.75 -15.53
C GLN A 399 -7.63 3.48 -16.09
N THR A 400 -8.51 3.64 -17.07
CA THR A 400 -8.86 2.53 -17.95
C THR A 400 -7.72 2.21 -18.91
N PRO A 401 -7.66 0.99 -19.48
CA PRO A 401 -6.68 0.67 -20.52
C PRO A 401 -6.70 1.64 -21.71
N GLU A 402 -7.89 2.13 -22.10
CA GLU A 402 -8.07 3.08 -23.20
C GLU A 402 -7.53 4.47 -22.86
N GLU A 403 -7.76 4.94 -21.63
CA GLU A 403 -7.20 6.21 -21.15
C GLU A 403 -5.67 6.15 -21.07
N ALA A 404 -5.12 5.04 -20.58
CA ALA A 404 -3.68 4.84 -20.50
C ALA A 404 -3.04 4.73 -21.90
N ALA A 405 -3.68 4.04 -22.86
CA ALA A 405 -3.21 3.97 -24.24
C ALA A 405 -3.15 5.36 -24.88
N ARG A 406 -4.23 6.15 -24.75
CA ARG A 406 -4.25 7.53 -25.25
C ARG A 406 -3.15 8.37 -24.63
N HIS A 407 -3.00 8.29 -23.30
CA HIS A 407 -1.99 9.04 -22.57
C HIS A 407 -0.55 8.68 -22.99
N ALA A 408 -0.29 7.41 -23.28
CA ALA A 408 1.00 6.95 -23.79
C ALA A 408 1.30 7.52 -25.18
N VAL A 409 0.32 7.50 -26.09
CA VAL A 409 0.46 8.03 -27.45
C VAL A 409 0.64 9.55 -27.44
N GLU A 410 -0.17 10.27 -26.67
CA GLU A 410 -0.08 11.74 -26.56
C GLU A 410 1.27 12.21 -26.02
N ASN A 411 1.95 11.39 -25.20
CA ASN A 411 3.28 11.68 -24.66
C ASN A 411 4.44 11.12 -25.50
N ASP A 412 4.17 10.44 -26.62
CA ASP A 412 5.22 9.84 -27.46
C ASP A 412 6.22 9.00 -26.64
N VAL A 413 5.69 8.13 -25.77
CA VAL A 413 6.52 7.28 -24.91
C VAL A 413 7.06 6.09 -25.69
N HIS A 414 8.29 5.68 -25.39
CA HIS A 414 8.88 4.49 -26.01
C HIS A 414 8.29 3.19 -25.42
N ALA A 415 7.85 3.25 -24.15
CA ALA A 415 7.31 2.11 -23.45
C ALA A 415 6.26 2.51 -22.40
N VAL A 416 5.37 1.57 -22.09
CA VAL A 416 4.46 1.60 -20.95
C VAL A 416 4.83 0.47 -19.99
N GLY A 417 5.18 0.81 -18.76
CA GLY A 417 5.33 -0.13 -17.65
C GLY A 417 4.04 -0.23 -16.85
N VAL A 418 3.28 -1.31 -17.03
CA VAL A 418 2.06 -1.57 -16.25
C VAL A 418 2.45 -2.13 -14.88
N SER A 419 2.18 -1.39 -13.82
CA SER A 419 2.36 -1.87 -12.45
C SER A 419 1.04 -2.41 -11.91
N THR A 420 0.95 -3.72 -11.70
CA THR A 420 -0.29 -4.43 -11.32
C THR A 420 -0.07 -5.33 -10.10
N LEU A 421 -0.84 -5.09 -9.05
CA LEU A 421 -0.76 -5.80 -7.77
C LEU A 421 -2.15 -6.26 -7.27
N ALA A 422 -3.17 -6.18 -8.14
CA ALA A 422 -4.57 -6.48 -7.81
C ALA A 422 -5.18 -7.56 -8.73
N ALA A 423 -4.35 -8.44 -9.30
CA ALA A 423 -4.74 -9.58 -10.15
C ALA A 423 -5.58 -9.22 -11.41
N GLY A 424 -5.53 -7.96 -11.86
CA GLY A 424 -6.26 -7.50 -13.05
C GLY A 424 -5.52 -7.72 -14.38
N HIS A 425 -4.27 -8.23 -14.34
CA HIS A 425 -3.34 -8.26 -15.47
C HIS A 425 -3.85 -9.04 -16.68
N LYS A 426 -4.51 -10.18 -16.48
CA LYS A 426 -5.03 -11.02 -17.58
C LYS A 426 -6.13 -10.35 -18.40
N THR A 427 -6.77 -9.31 -17.87
CA THR A 427 -7.82 -8.55 -18.56
C THR A 427 -7.30 -7.19 -19.03
N LEU A 428 -6.63 -6.46 -18.14
CA LEU A 428 -6.28 -5.06 -18.37
C LEU A 428 -5.06 -4.89 -19.28
N VAL A 429 -4.07 -5.78 -19.20
CA VAL A 429 -2.87 -5.69 -20.06
C VAL A 429 -3.21 -5.99 -21.53
N PRO A 430 -3.94 -7.08 -21.87
CA PRO A 430 -4.38 -7.28 -23.25
C PRO A 430 -5.26 -6.13 -23.78
N ALA A 431 -6.12 -5.56 -22.94
CA ALA A 431 -6.95 -4.41 -23.31
C ALA A 431 -6.09 -3.17 -23.61
N LEU A 432 -5.04 -2.89 -22.83
CA LEU A 432 -4.11 -1.79 -23.08
C LEU A 432 -3.38 -1.98 -24.42
N ILE A 433 -2.85 -3.18 -24.66
CA ILE A 433 -2.12 -3.49 -25.89
C ILE A 433 -3.04 -3.34 -27.11
N ASN A 434 -4.28 -3.81 -27.03
CA ASN A 434 -5.27 -3.63 -28.09
C ASN A 434 -5.67 -2.15 -28.25
N GLY A 435 -5.72 -1.38 -27.16
CA GLY A 435 -5.92 0.06 -27.17
C GLY A 435 -4.82 0.79 -27.93
N LEU A 436 -3.55 0.45 -27.68
CA LEU A 436 -2.39 0.99 -28.41
C LEU A 436 -2.44 0.64 -29.91
N ARG A 437 -2.74 -0.62 -30.26
CA ARG A 437 -2.92 -1.05 -31.65
C ARG A 437 -4.06 -0.31 -32.36
N SER A 438 -5.15 -0.03 -31.65
CA SER A 438 -6.30 0.71 -32.22
C SER A 438 -6.00 2.19 -32.47
N LEU A 439 -4.89 2.69 -31.91
CA LEU A 439 -4.38 4.05 -32.10
C LEU A 439 -3.16 4.08 -33.04
N ASP A 440 -2.88 2.99 -33.77
CA ASP A 440 -1.74 2.85 -34.66
C ASP A 440 -0.37 3.07 -33.97
N ALA A 441 -0.26 2.67 -32.69
CA ALA A 441 0.94 2.82 -31.85
C ALA A 441 1.45 1.45 -31.34
N ASP A 442 1.54 0.47 -32.24
CA ASP A 442 2.02 -0.88 -31.93
C ASP A 442 3.53 -0.97 -31.70
N ASP A 443 4.26 0.11 -31.99
CA ASP A 443 5.68 0.30 -31.68
C ASP A 443 5.94 0.59 -30.19
N ILE A 444 4.95 1.09 -29.44
CA ILE A 444 5.06 1.33 -28.00
C ILE A 444 5.13 0.00 -27.24
N ILE A 445 6.25 -0.23 -26.56
CA ILE A 445 6.51 -1.50 -25.87
C ILE A 445 5.76 -1.56 -24.55
N VAL A 446 5.12 -2.70 -24.25
CA VAL A 446 4.45 -2.92 -22.96
C VAL A 446 5.26 -3.87 -22.07
N PHE A 447 5.57 -3.42 -20.86
CA PHE A 447 6.10 -4.23 -19.76
C PHE A 447 5.05 -4.41 -18.68
N VAL A 448 5.15 -5.50 -17.92
CA VAL A 448 4.26 -5.76 -16.78
C VAL A 448 5.09 -6.02 -15.54
N GLY A 449 4.76 -5.39 -14.42
CA GLY A 449 5.43 -5.66 -13.15
C GLY A 449 4.48 -5.61 -11.96
N GLY A 450 4.91 -6.21 -10.85
CA GLY A 450 4.09 -6.37 -9.65
C GLY A 450 3.77 -7.84 -9.37
N VAL A 451 2.71 -8.11 -8.62
CA VAL A 451 2.35 -9.47 -8.17
C VAL A 451 1.65 -10.21 -9.31
N ILE A 452 2.42 -11.04 -10.01
CA ILE A 452 1.97 -11.78 -11.19
C ILE A 452 2.39 -13.25 -10.98
N PRO A 453 1.44 -14.18 -10.84
CA PRO A 453 1.77 -15.60 -10.77
C PRO A 453 2.49 -16.09 -12.02
N VAL A 454 3.53 -16.92 -11.85
CA VAL A 454 4.34 -17.47 -12.97
C VAL A 454 3.47 -18.15 -14.03
N GLN A 455 2.39 -18.82 -13.63
CA GLN A 455 1.46 -19.49 -14.55
C GLN A 455 0.75 -18.55 -15.54
N ASP A 456 0.71 -17.25 -15.26
CA ASP A 456 0.08 -16.24 -16.13
C ASP A 456 1.07 -15.62 -17.14
N TYR A 457 2.37 -15.92 -17.04
CA TYR A 457 3.41 -15.25 -17.84
C TYR A 457 3.22 -15.52 -19.33
N ASP A 458 3.01 -16.77 -19.71
CA ASP A 458 2.83 -17.17 -21.12
C ASP A 458 1.63 -16.46 -21.76
N ALA A 459 0.55 -16.28 -21.01
CA ALA A 459 -0.64 -15.56 -21.48
C ALA A 459 -0.35 -14.06 -21.69
N LEU A 460 0.44 -13.44 -20.81
CA LEU A 460 0.84 -12.03 -20.96
C LEU A 460 1.82 -11.82 -22.12
N TYR A 461 2.78 -12.72 -22.31
CA TYR A 461 3.68 -12.70 -23.47
C TYR A 461 2.91 -12.88 -24.78
N ALA A 462 1.98 -13.84 -24.83
CA ALA A 462 1.10 -14.05 -25.98
C ALA A 462 0.20 -12.83 -26.27
N ALA A 463 -0.22 -12.09 -25.24
CA ALA A 463 -0.97 -10.85 -25.42
C ALA A 463 -0.11 -9.70 -26.00
N GLY A 464 1.21 -9.74 -25.82
CA GLY A 464 2.17 -8.79 -26.40
C GLY A 464 3.10 -8.09 -25.39
N ALA A 465 3.10 -8.49 -24.12
CA ALA A 465 4.09 -7.99 -23.16
C ALA A 465 5.51 -8.38 -23.61
N ARG A 466 6.49 -7.48 -23.46
CA ARG A 466 7.90 -7.74 -23.81
C ARG A 466 8.79 -8.12 -22.64
N GLY A 467 8.33 -7.86 -21.41
CA GLY A 467 9.02 -8.26 -20.20
C GLY A 467 8.08 -8.26 -19.01
N ILE A 468 8.36 -9.16 -18.05
CA ILE A 468 7.62 -9.31 -16.81
C ILE A 468 8.60 -9.16 -15.64
N PHE A 469 8.29 -8.30 -14.69
CA PHE A 469 9.13 -7.97 -13.53
C PHE A 469 8.37 -8.24 -12.22
N GLY A 470 8.53 -9.45 -11.67
CA GLY A 470 7.91 -9.86 -10.40
C GLY A 470 8.59 -9.27 -9.15
N PRO A 471 8.03 -9.53 -7.95
CA PRO A 471 8.62 -9.19 -6.66
C PRO A 471 10.11 -9.57 -6.57
N GLY A 472 10.93 -8.68 -6.01
CA GLY A 472 12.38 -8.91 -5.85
C GLY A 472 13.22 -8.62 -7.10
N THR A 473 12.63 -8.14 -8.20
CA THR A 473 13.40 -7.68 -9.36
C THR A 473 14.26 -6.47 -9.00
N PRO A 474 15.60 -6.54 -9.16
CA PRO A 474 16.46 -5.38 -8.98
C PRO A 474 16.22 -4.33 -10.07
N ILE A 475 16.10 -3.06 -9.69
CA ILE A 475 15.82 -1.97 -10.62
C ILE A 475 16.87 -1.84 -11.73
N PRO A 476 18.20 -1.91 -11.46
CA PRO A 476 19.21 -1.83 -12.53
C PRO A 476 19.03 -2.90 -13.60
N ARG A 477 18.63 -4.11 -13.20
CA ARG A 477 18.32 -5.21 -14.13
C ARG A 477 17.09 -4.88 -14.98
N ALA A 478 16.03 -4.38 -14.36
CA ALA A 478 14.81 -3.99 -15.09
C ALA A 478 15.09 -2.88 -16.11
N ALA A 479 15.82 -1.83 -15.70
CA ALA A 479 16.17 -0.71 -16.56
C ALA A 479 17.04 -1.13 -17.77
N ARG A 480 17.99 -2.06 -17.58
CA ARG A 480 18.78 -2.63 -18.68
C ARG A 480 17.90 -3.38 -19.70
N GLU A 481 16.99 -4.22 -19.23
CA GLU A 481 16.09 -4.96 -20.11
C GLU A 481 15.12 -4.03 -20.84
N VAL A 482 14.59 -3.01 -20.16
CA VAL A 482 13.75 -1.98 -20.78
C VAL A 482 14.50 -1.27 -21.91
N LEU A 483 15.70 -0.77 -21.64
CA LEU A 483 16.52 -0.08 -22.65
C LEU A 483 16.82 -0.98 -23.85
N LYS A 484 17.18 -2.25 -23.60
CA LYS A 484 17.45 -3.25 -24.63
C LYS A 484 16.24 -3.49 -25.54
N GLN A 485 15.04 -3.65 -24.99
CA GLN A 485 13.83 -3.87 -25.77
C GLN A 485 13.43 -2.62 -26.58
N ILE A 486 13.60 -1.42 -26.00
CA ILE A 486 13.40 -0.15 -26.73
C ILE A 486 14.32 -0.07 -27.94
N ARG A 487 15.61 -0.42 -27.79
CA ARG A 487 16.57 -0.48 -28.89
C ARG A 487 16.19 -1.53 -29.94
N ALA A 488 15.78 -2.72 -29.50
CA ALA A 488 15.39 -3.83 -30.37
C ALA A 488 14.16 -3.50 -31.24
N ALA A 489 13.14 -2.85 -30.69
CA ALA A 489 11.96 -2.42 -31.45
C ALA A 489 12.29 -1.44 -32.58
N LYS A 490 13.38 -0.67 -32.42
CA LYS A 490 13.90 0.26 -33.44
C LYS A 490 14.87 -0.37 -34.44
N GLY A 491 15.15 -1.68 -34.34
CA GLY A 491 16.09 -2.38 -35.23
C GLY A 491 17.56 -2.07 -34.98
N LYS A 492 17.92 -1.51 -33.81
CA LYS A 492 19.29 -1.23 -33.39
C LYS A 492 19.67 -2.23 -32.29
N ALA A 493 20.10 -3.43 -32.67
CA ALA A 493 20.50 -4.49 -31.73
C ALA A 493 21.99 -4.42 -31.38
#